data_AF-A0A810KWE5-F1
#
_entry.id   AF-A0A810KWE5-F1
#
_cell.length_a   1.000
_cell.length_b   1.000
_cell.length_c   1.000
_cell.angle_alpha   90.00
_cell.angle_beta   90.00
_cell.angle_gamma   90.00
#
_symmetry.space_group_name_H-M   'P 1'
#
loop_
_entity.id
_entity.type
_entity.pdbx_description
1 polymer ?
#
loop_
_entity_poly.entity_id
_entity_poly.type
_entity_poly.pdbx_seq_one_letter_code
_entity_poly.pdbx_strand_id
1 'polypeptide(L)'
;MERATDDPRRPHPSAGVPPAEPVLDPLQVEAAADVRHGEAAADVPDAETAADVPDAETAADVPDAETAAGAPAVETAAGAPAVESEHDLPHVEPEDDVPYVEPEDDVPGDDVPGDDVPGDDVPGDDAPGDDAPAAVPGGARLRSARRRTIAWYAVAGVIIVLLVGALVWPGAPDPAERQVRAFLAAIQRGDVAAAGALAADEPDPSADDSFLRASAPRQRWRITSVRAVPGATGAGETAVDATISTAAARTASYRFTVVRSGAGGWRLRDPYVYLSFGTFPLPYVDVDGHRKALPETAARVARAGTLVLFPGVHRFFASAPDTVTVPRAGYPLMPGTYVLRQPDAPGPDGTPVTLPRTTLTARAQRQAQREVDAYLDACARHRALVTAGCPFGARSVPVPGHPGQVFRGAEVTSVAWAVVRHPVVAVQPDGNEFSVADRRPGLVRLTVTGTDRQTGVHATTTLTCPTRDGALRVEVTDSGGLRIYPEGGRHPGDDLDDQDFRWPTC
;
A
#
# COMPACT_ATOMS: atom_id res chain seq x y z
N MET A 1 -4.70 -58.66 -63.49
CA MET A 1 -3.52 -58.11 -64.20
C MET A 1 -3.24 -56.75 -63.59
N GLU A 2 -2.11 -56.64 -62.86
CA GLU A 2 -1.32 -55.45 -62.39
C GLU A 2 -2.05 -54.14 -62.01
N ARG A 3 -1.72 -53.34 -60.98
CA ARG A 3 -0.65 -53.14 -59.96
C ARG A 3 -1.27 -52.16 -58.93
N ALA A 4 -1.17 -52.32 -57.60
CA ALA A 4 -0.06 -51.97 -56.68
C ALA A 4 0.31 -50.48 -56.57
N THR A 5 0.14 -49.89 -55.37
CA THR A 5 0.99 -48.91 -54.64
C THR A 5 0.25 -48.50 -53.33
N ASP A 6 0.76 -48.88 -52.14
CA ASP A 6 1.66 -48.14 -51.20
C ASP A 6 0.97 -46.94 -50.51
N ASP A 7 1.07 -46.61 -49.21
CA ASP A 7 2.00 -46.90 -48.11
C ASP A 7 1.34 -46.46 -46.75
N PRO A 8 1.74 -46.91 -45.54
CA PRO A 8 0.96 -46.86 -44.30
C PRO A 8 1.46 -45.94 -43.16
N ARG A 9 0.52 -45.67 -42.23
CA ARG A 9 0.60 -45.61 -40.74
C ARG A 9 1.80 -44.95 -40.03
N ARG A 10 1.49 -43.87 -39.29
CA ARG A 10 2.22 -43.37 -38.10
C ARG A 10 1.68 -43.99 -36.79
N PRO A 11 2.51 -44.13 -35.74
CA PRO A 11 2.03 -43.94 -34.37
C PRO A 11 2.92 -43.03 -33.48
N HIS A 12 2.31 -42.65 -32.34
CA HIS A 12 2.64 -41.64 -31.34
C HIS A 12 3.99 -41.77 -30.59
N PRO A 13 4.52 -40.67 -30.00
CA PRO A 13 5.66 -40.70 -29.09
C PRO A 13 5.25 -40.89 -27.60
N SER A 14 5.97 -41.79 -26.92
CA SER A 14 5.97 -41.98 -25.46
C SER A 14 7.01 -41.09 -24.76
N ALA A 15 6.65 -40.65 -23.55
CA ALA A 15 7.48 -39.90 -22.62
C ALA A 15 8.65 -40.74 -22.06
N GLY A 16 9.85 -40.15 -22.03
CA GLY A 16 11.07 -40.70 -21.44
C GLY A 16 11.41 -40.04 -20.11
N VAL A 17 11.80 -40.88 -19.14
CA VAL A 17 12.31 -40.56 -17.80
C VAL A 17 13.80 -40.19 -17.89
N PRO A 18 14.30 -39.14 -17.20
CA PRO A 18 15.74 -38.83 -17.16
C PRO A 18 16.50 -39.69 -16.12
N PRO A 19 17.78 -40.06 -16.38
CA PRO A 19 18.58 -40.86 -15.46
C PRO A 19 19.30 -40.03 -14.37
N ALA A 20 19.61 -40.74 -13.29
CA ALA A 20 20.19 -40.28 -12.03
C ALA A 20 21.68 -39.88 -12.10
N GLU A 21 22.07 -38.97 -11.20
CA GLU A 21 23.43 -38.48 -10.98
C GLU A 21 24.32 -39.50 -10.24
N PRO A 22 25.65 -39.49 -10.45
CA PRO A 22 26.58 -40.35 -9.72
C PRO A 22 27.05 -39.72 -8.39
N VAL A 23 27.02 -40.57 -7.36
CA VAL A 23 27.62 -40.38 -6.03
C VAL A 23 29.15 -40.47 -6.14
N LEU A 24 29.87 -39.51 -5.55
CA LEU A 24 31.32 -39.58 -5.30
C LEU A 24 31.57 -39.79 -3.81
N ASP A 25 32.25 -40.90 -3.49
CA ASP A 25 32.79 -41.23 -2.16
C ASP A 25 34.33 -41.03 -2.13
N PRO A 26 34.93 -40.88 -0.93
CA PRO A 26 36.22 -40.21 -0.74
C PRO A 26 37.41 -41.17 -0.85
N LEU A 27 38.50 -40.70 -1.47
CA LEU A 27 39.81 -41.36 -1.41
C LEU A 27 40.68 -40.71 -0.33
N GLN A 28 41.03 -41.53 0.66
CA GLN A 28 42.14 -41.35 1.59
C GLN A 28 43.48 -41.48 0.85
N VAL A 29 44.44 -40.60 1.16
CA VAL A 29 45.87 -40.87 0.95
C VAL A 29 46.63 -40.30 2.15
N GLU A 30 47.18 -41.19 2.98
CA GLU A 30 48.31 -40.89 3.86
C GLU A 30 49.62 -41.27 3.15
N ALA A 31 50.63 -40.41 3.22
CA ALA A 31 52.04 -40.81 3.46
C ALA A 31 52.95 -39.59 3.70
N ALA A 32 53.86 -39.79 4.64
CA ALA A 32 54.73 -38.86 5.35
C ALA A 32 55.96 -38.32 4.57
N ALA A 33 56.50 -37.21 5.11
CA ALA A 33 57.92 -36.84 5.34
C ALA A 33 58.06 -35.29 5.26
N ASP A 34 58.89 -34.53 5.97
CA ASP A 34 59.79 -34.62 7.12
C ASP A 34 60.36 -33.17 7.33
N VAL A 35 60.85 -32.85 8.53
CA VAL A 35 61.78 -31.75 8.87
C VAL A 35 61.30 -30.27 8.84
N ARG A 36 61.12 -29.61 10.00
CA ARG A 36 62.17 -28.89 10.79
C ARG A 36 61.54 -27.96 11.85
N HIS A 37 62.02 -28.09 13.10
CA HIS A 37 61.78 -27.16 14.21
C HIS A 37 62.48 -25.81 14.01
N GLY A 38 61.84 -24.73 14.49
CA GLY A 38 62.45 -23.42 14.69
C GLY A 38 61.75 -22.69 15.84
N GLU A 39 62.42 -22.64 16.99
CA GLU A 39 62.04 -21.91 18.20
C GLU A 39 62.09 -20.39 18.00
N ALA A 40 61.18 -19.67 18.65
CA ALA A 40 61.43 -18.32 19.17
C ALA A 40 60.42 -18.01 20.30
N ALA A 41 60.91 -18.09 21.54
CA ALA A 41 60.25 -17.54 22.72
C ALA A 41 60.60 -16.05 22.86
N ALA A 42 59.65 -15.26 23.35
CA ALA A 42 59.92 -13.94 23.91
C ALA A 42 59.04 -13.72 25.14
N ASP A 43 59.70 -13.27 26.20
CA ASP A 43 59.28 -13.20 27.59
C ASP A 43 58.13 -12.20 27.86
N VAL A 44 57.32 -12.53 28.86
CA VAL A 44 56.43 -11.59 29.57
C VAL A 44 56.89 -11.55 31.02
N PRO A 45 57.21 -10.37 31.60
CA PRO A 45 57.40 -10.28 33.04
C PRO A 45 56.10 -9.91 33.74
N ASP A 46 55.83 -10.63 34.82
CA ASP A 46 54.87 -10.32 35.86
C ASP A 46 55.27 -9.06 36.65
N ALA A 47 54.27 -8.29 37.06
CA ALA A 47 54.39 -7.35 38.17
C ALA A 47 53.05 -7.25 38.92
N GLU A 48 52.98 -7.92 40.07
CA GLU A 48 52.04 -7.58 41.15
C GLU A 48 52.56 -6.33 41.89
N THR A 49 51.68 -5.48 42.45
CA THR A 49 51.47 -5.31 43.91
C THR A 49 50.52 -4.13 44.21
N ALA A 50 49.49 -4.43 45.04
CA ALA A 50 48.79 -3.67 46.09
C ALA A 50 48.33 -2.19 45.95
N ALA A 51 47.02 -2.04 46.18
CA ALA A 51 46.32 -1.19 47.16
C ALA A 51 46.80 0.25 47.45
N ASP A 52 45.91 1.21 47.26
CA ASP A 52 45.32 1.99 48.37
C ASP A 52 44.13 2.83 47.88
N VAL A 53 43.03 2.76 48.62
CA VAL A 53 41.82 3.61 48.49
C VAL A 53 41.85 4.60 49.64
N PRO A 54 41.52 5.88 49.41
CA PRO A 54 40.92 6.68 50.46
C PRO A 54 39.52 7.15 50.06
N ASP A 55 38.57 6.88 50.96
CA ASP A 55 37.31 7.59 51.08
C ASP A 55 37.56 9.03 51.57
N ALA A 56 36.83 9.99 51.00
CA ALA A 56 36.52 11.25 51.69
C ALA A 56 35.24 11.89 51.12
N GLU A 57 34.16 11.85 51.90
CA GLU A 57 33.02 12.74 51.78
C GLU A 57 33.38 14.15 52.26
N THR A 58 32.93 15.23 51.60
CA THR A 58 31.94 16.21 52.10
C THR A 58 31.90 17.51 51.28
N ALA A 59 30.66 17.89 50.93
CA ALA A 59 30.01 19.20 50.96
C ALA A 59 30.58 20.47 50.26
N ALA A 60 29.63 21.13 49.57
CA ALA A 60 29.43 22.58 49.37
C ALA A 60 30.45 23.37 48.53
N ASP A 61 30.01 23.88 47.37
CA ASP A 61 29.56 25.27 47.24
C ASP A 61 29.11 25.58 45.80
N VAL A 62 27.97 26.28 45.71
CA VAL A 62 27.43 26.89 44.49
C VAL A 62 28.06 28.27 44.33
N PRO A 63 28.49 28.67 43.12
CA PRO A 63 28.52 30.08 42.78
C PRO A 63 27.48 30.39 41.71
N ASP A 64 26.51 31.22 42.09
CA ASP A 64 25.82 32.14 41.20
C ASP A 64 26.83 33.16 40.64
N ALA A 65 26.87 33.36 39.33
CA ALA A 65 27.33 34.63 38.73
C ALA A 65 26.89 34.79 37.26
N GLU A 66 25.94 35.72 37.11
CA GLU A 66 25.90 36.80 36.11
C GLU A 66 25.85 36.46 34.60
N THR A 67 24.63 36.53 34.07
CA THR A 67 24.37 36.72 32.64
C THR A 67 24.42 38.22 32.31
N ALA A 68 25.51 38.68 31.70
CA ALA A 68 25.63 40.01 31.13
C ALA A 68 25.37 40.00 29.61
N ALA A 69 24.71 41.06 29.16
CA ALA A 69 24.16 41.29 27.83
C ALA A 69 25.19 41.37 26.70
N GLY A 70 24.75 41.03 25.48
CA GLY A 70 25.50 41.26 24.25
C GLY A 70 24.66 41.00 23.00
N ALA A 71 23.82 41.96 22.62
CA ALA A 71 23.22 42.02 21.29
C ALA A 71 24.20 42.71 20.31
N PRO A 72 24.41 42.18 19.10
CA PRO A 72 25.00 42.98 18.03
C PRO A 72 23.89 43.62 17.18
N ALA A 73 23.94 44.95 17.09
CA ALA A 73 23.23 45.73 16.10
C ALA A 73 23.85 45.47 14.72
N VAL A 74 23.02 45.20 13.71
CA VAL A 74 23.44 45.21 12.30
C VAL A 74 22.67 46.32 11.59
N GLU A 75 23.44 47.27 11.07
CA GLU A 75 23.01 48.46 10.36
C GLU A 75 22.28 48.10 9.07
N THR A 76 21.11 48.72 8.86
CA THR A 76 20.36 48.68 7.61
C THR A 76 20.75 49.91 6.79
N ALA A 77 21.58 49.73 5.76
CA ALA A 77 21.87 50.77 4.79
C ALA A 77 20.92 50.64 3.59
N ALA A 78 20.20 51.72 3.34
CA ALA A 78 19.31 51.94 2.21
C ALA A 78 20.08 51.99 0.87
N GLY A 79 19.43 51.54 -0.20
CA GLY A 79 19.94 51.69 -1.55
C GLY A 79 18.96 51.15 -2.59
N ALA A 80 17.93 51.94 -2.92
CA ALA A 80 17.17 51.77 -4.14
C ALA A 80 18.05 52.09 -5.36
N PRO A 81 17.78 51.45 -6.51
CA PRO A 81 17.49 52.30 -7.66
C PRO A 81 16.21 51.88 -8.38
N ALA A 82 15.49 52.90 -8.83
CA ALA A 82 14.42 52.82 -9.79
C ALA A 82 14.97 52.38 -11.15
N VAL A 83 14.25 51.49 -11.84
CA VAL A 83 14.42 51.27 -13.29
C VAL A 83 13.02 51.21 -13.89
N GLU A 84 12.71 52.23 -14.68
CA GLU A 84 11.60 52.26 -15.63
C GLU A 84 11.87 51.25 -16.74
N SER A 85 10.88 50.42 -17.07
CA SER A 85 10.87 49.61 -18.29
C SER A 85 9.44 49.57 -18.82
N GLU A 86 9.15 50.50 -19.72
CA GLU A 86 8.07 50.40 -20.70
C GLU A 86 8.35 49.20 -21.61
N HIS A 87 7.43 48.24 -21.71
CA HIS A 87 7.41 47.26 -22.81
C HIS A 87 5.97 47.09 -23.30
N ASP A 88 5.76 47.54 -24.53
CA ASP A 88 4.60 47.30 -25.38
C ASP A 88 4.28 45.80 -25.46
N LEU A 89 3.01 45.47 -25.22
CA LEU A 89 2.44 44.16 -25.54
C LEU A 89 1.91 44.20 -26.97
N PRO A 90 2.32 43.27 -27.87
CA PRO A 90 1.63 43.12 -29.14
C PRO A 90 0.25 42.50 -28.89
N HIS A 91 -0.77 43.22 -29.35
CA HIS A 91 -2.13 42.73 -29.54
C HIS A 91 -2.10 41.61 -30.58
N VAL A 92 -2.48 40.39 -30.19
CA VAL A 92 -2.68 39.26 -31.09
C VAL A 92 -4.19 39.08 -31.26
N GLU A 93 -4.68 39.37 -32.46
CA GLU A 93 -6.03 39.02 -32.90
C GLU A 93 -6.11 37.49 -33.05
N PRO A 94 -7.17 36.82 -32.54
CA PRO A 94 -7.39 35.43 -32.85
C PRO A 94 -7.99 35.30 -34.25
N GLU A 95 -7.25 34.68 -35.17
CA GLU A 95 -7.82 34.19 -36.43
C GLU A 95 -8.74 33.00 -36.14
N ASP A 96 -9.99 33.20 -36.53
CA ASP A 96 -11.00 32.17 -36.78
C ASP A 96 -10.49 31.15 -37.81
N ASP A 97 -10.64 29.85 -37.51
CA ASP A 97 -11.11 28.82 -38.44
C ASP A 97 -10.87 27.42 -37.86
N VAL A 98 -11.89 26.87 -37.21
CA VAL A 98 -12.06 25.42 -37.05
C VAL A 98 -13.45 25.02 -37.52
N PRO A 99 -13.57 24.05 -38.45
CA PRO A 99 -14.84 23.66 -39.03
C PRO A 99 -15.69 22.94 -37.97
N TYR A 100 -16.88 23.49 -37.77
CA TYR A 100 -17.98 22.92 -36.99
C TYR A 100 -18.36 21.55 -37.58
N VAL A 101 -18.18 20.48 -36.81
CA VAL A 101 -18.71 19.15 -37.10
C VAL A 101 -19.94 18.97 -36.21
N GLU A 102 -21.11 18.86 -36.83
CA GLU A 102 -22.38 18.55 -36.16
C GLU A 102 -22.27 17.20 -35.41
N PRO A 103 -22.65 17.14 -34.12
CA PRO A 103 -22.95 15.87 -33.49
C PRO A 103 -24.36 15.43 -33.92
N GLU A 104 -24.45 14.29 -34.59
CA GLU A 104 -25.73 13.61 -34.82
C GLU A 104 -26.32 13.20 -33.45
N ASP A 105 -27.53 13.71 -33.20
CA ASP A 105 -28.41 13.32 -32.13
C ASP A 105 -28.89 11.88 -32.35
N ASP A 106 -28.48 10.97 -31.46
CA ASP A 106 -29.16 9.69 -31.25
C ASP A 106 -29.34 9.47 -29.75
N VAL A 107 -30.44 10.00 -29.22
CA VAL A 107 -30.96 9.71 -27.88
C VAL A 107 -32.07 8.66 -28.03
N PRO A 108 -31.87 7.41 -27.59
CA PRO A 108 -32.97 6.45 -27.51
C PRO A 108 -33.79 6.71 -26.25
N GLY A 109 -34.99 7.24 -26.46
CA GLY A 109 -36.25 6.78 -25.88
C GLY A 109 -36.35 6.62 -24.37
N ASP A 110 -37.09 7.54 -23.76
CA ASP A 110 -37.81 7.37 -22.51
C ASP A 110 -38.65 6.07 -22.53
N ASP A 111 -38.33 5.15 -21.62
CA ASP A 111 -39.28 4.16 -21.10
C ASP A 111 -39.21 4.21 -19.58
N VAL A 112 -40.10 5.02 -19.01
CA VAL A 112 -40.39 5.07 -17.57
C VAL A 112 -41.51 4.04 -17.31
N PRO A 113 -41.25 2.91 -16.62
CA PRO A 113 -42.32 2.02 -16.18
C PRO A 113 -43.05 2.67 -15.01
N GLY A 114 -44.37 2.67 -15.12
CA GLY A 114 -45.28 3.46 -14.30
C GLY A 114 -45.25 3.14 -12.81
N ASP A 115 -45.69 4.18 -12.09
CA ASP A 115 -46.10 4.16 -10.69
C ASP A 115 -47.23 3.14 -10.45
N ASP A 116 -46.88 1.99 -9.88
CA ASP A 116 -47.83 1.13 -9.17
C ASP A 116 -47.59 1.29 -7.67
N VAL A 117 -48.29 2.28 -7.09
CA VAL A 117 -48.43 2.46 -5.64
C VAL A 117 -49.50 1.47 -5.16
N PRO A 118 -49.19 0.47 -4.33
CA PRO A 118 -50.21 -0.37 -3.72
C PRO A 118 -50.98 0.46 -2.69
N GLY A 119 -52.29 0.53 -2.89
CA GLY A 119 -53.21 1.32 -2.07
C GLY A 119 -53.17 0.95 -0.59
N ASP A 120 -53.21 1.98 0.24
CA ASP A 120 -53.53 1.90 1.66
C ASP A 120 -55.00 1.48 1.82
N ASP A 121 -55.23 0.20 2.07
CA ASP A 121 -56.49 -0.30 2.61
C ASP A 121 -56.59 0.10 4.08
N VAL A 122 -57.17 1.28 4.32
CA VAL A 122 -57.66 1.73 5.62
C VAL A 122 -58.97 1.00 5.92
N PRO A 123 -59.08 0.18 6.97
CA PRO A 123 -60.35 -0.40 7.36
C PRO A 123 -61.28 0.69 7.90
N GLY A 124 -62.46 0.80 7.28
CA GLY A 124 -63.49 1.75 7.66
C GLY A 124 -63.98 1.59 9.10
N ASP A 125 -64.10 2.73 9.78
CA ASP A 125 -64.87 2.91 10.99
C ASP A 125 -66.37 2.78 10.67
N ASP A 126 -66.91 1.56 10.76
CA ASP A 126 -68.35 1.35 10.85
C ASP A 126 -68.81 1.60 12.28
N ALA A 127 -69.29 2.82 12.53
CA ALA A 127 -70.13 3.14 13.66
C ALA A 127 -71.50 2.45 13.50
N PRO A 128 -71.92 1.57 14.42
CA PRO A 128 -73.29 1.09 14.45
C PRO A 128 -74.18 2.12 15.14
N GLY A 129 -75.26 2.48 14.45
CA GLY A 129 -76.25 3.44 14.89
C GLY A 129 -76.96 3.08 16.20
N ASP A 130 -77.42 4.15 16.84
CA ASP A 130 -78.36 4.18 17.95
C ASP A 130 -79.68 3.49 17.56
N ASP A 131 -79.94 2.32 18.14
CA ASP A 131 -81.30 1.80 18.30
C ASP A 131 -81.50 1.39 19.76
N ALA A 132 -82.28 2.22 20.45
CA ALA A 132 -82.81 1.95 21.78
C ALA A 132 -83.81 0.78 21.76
N PRO A 133 -83.76 -0.13 22.74
CA PRO A 133 -84.93 -0.91 23.10
C PRO A 133 -85.45 -0.54 24.49
N ALA A 134 -86.76 -0.46 24.54
CA ALA A 134 -87.59 -0.16 25.68
C ALA A 134 -87.37 -1.08 26.89
N ALA A 135 -87.69 -0.53 28.06
CA ALA A 135 -87.71 -1.18 29.35
C ALA A 135 -88.55 -2.47 29.38
N VAL A 136 -87.97 -3.53 29.96
CA VAL A 136 -88.70 -4.69 30.49
C VAL A 136 -88.16 -4.99 31.89
N PRO A 137 -89.00 -5.01 32.94
CA PRO A 137 -88.60 -5.43 34.27
C PRO A 137 -88.85 -6.93 34.44
N GLY A 138 -87.85 -7.67 34.92
CA GLY A 138 -88.08 -9.03 35.45
C GLY A 138 -86.95 -10.01 35.17
N GLY A 139 -86.61 -10.81 36.17
CA GLY A 139 -85.78 -12.00 35.98
C GLY A 139 -84.46 -11.97 36.74
N ALA A 140 -84.53 -11.90 38.06
CA ALA A 140 -83.46 -12.44 38.91
C ALA A 140 -83.29 -13.95 38.61
N ARG A 141 -82.04 -14.41 38.70
CA ARG A 141 -81.57 -15.82 38.69
C ARG A 141 -81.31 -16.42 37.30
N LEU A 142 -80.10 -16.19 36.78
CA LEU A 142 -79.28 -17.14 35.98
C LEU A 142 -77.89 -16.50 35.71
N ARG A 143 -77.17 -16.13 36.78
CA ARG A 143 -75.90 -15.38 36.72
C ARG A 143 -74.62 -16.20 36.94
N SER A 144 -74.68 -17.54 37.00
CA SER A 144 -73.50 -18.36 37.37
C SER A 144 -72.84 -19.14 36.22
N ALA A 145 -73.51 -19.37 35.09
CA ALA A 145 -72.94 -20.19 34.00
C ALA A 145 -72.11 -19.37 32.98
N ARG A 146 -72.58 -18.17 32.60
CA ARG A 146 -71.94 -17.35 31.55
C ARG A 146 -70.68 -16.60 32.00
N ARG A 147 -70.49 -16.42 33.32
CA ARG A 147 -69.24 -15.88 33.89
C ARG A 147 -68.09 -16.89 33.81
N ARG A 148 -68.37 -18.20 33.79
CA ARG A 148 -67.34 -19.24 33.69
C ARG A 148 -66.72 -19.30 32.30
N THR A 149 -67.52 -19.15 31.24
CA THR A 149 -67.02 -19.15 29.86
C THR A 149 -66.16 -17.92 29.55
N ILE A 150 -66.58 -16.72 29.99
CA ILE A 150 -65.78 -15.50 29.81
C ILE A 150 -64.47 -15.56 30.60
N ALA A 151 -64.50 -16.07 31.84
CA ALA A 151 -63.30 -16.29 32.63
C ALA A 151 -62.35 -17.30 31.96
N TRP A 152 -62.88 -18.35 31.32
CA TRP A 152 -62.07 -19.36 30.62
C TRP A 152 -61.36 -18.80 29.38
N TYR A 153 -62.03 -17.97 28.58
CA TYR A 153 -61.39 -17.31 27.43
C TYR A 153 -60.35 -16.27 27.85
N ALA A 154 -60.56 -15.55 28.95
CA ALA A 154 -59.56 -14.62 29.48
C ALA A 154 -58.30 -15.38 29.95
N VAL A 155 -58.46 -16.52 30.62
CA VAL A 155 -57.34 -17.38 31.03
C VAL A 155 -56.64 -17.97 29.80
N ALA A 156 -57.39 -18.46 28.81
CA ALA A 156 -56.83 -18.99 27.57
C ALA A 156 -56.05 -17.92 26.78
N GLY A 157 -56.57 -16.69 26.70
CA GLY A 157 -55.89 -15.55 26.07
C GLY A 157 -54.57 -15.19 26.75
N VAL A 158 -54.55 -15.15 28.09
CA VAL A 158 -53.32 -14.92 28.86
C VAL A 158 -52.31 -16.06 28.65
N ILE A 159 -52.77 -17.32 28.62
CA ILE A 159 -51.90 -18.47 28.35
C ILE A 159 -51.31 -18.40 26.93
N ILE A 160 -52.09 -18.01 25.93
CA ILE A 160 -51.59 -17.85 24.56
C ILE A 160 -50.57 -16.71 24.49
N VAL A 161 -50.83 -15.56 25.13
CA VAL A 161 -49.87 -14.45 25.19
C VAL A 161 -48.59 -14.85 25.93
N LEU A 162 -48.68 -15.64 26.99
CA LEU A 162 -47.50 -16.15 27.70
C LEU A 162 -46.76 -17.22 26.90
N LEU A 163 -47.46 -18.08 26.16
CA LEU A 163 -46.84 -19.09 25.30
C LEU A 163 -46.17 -18.44 24.09
N VAL A 164 -46.83 -17.51 23.41
CA VAL A 164 -46.26 -16.73 22.31
C VAL A 164 -45.12 -15.87 22.85
N GLY A 165 -45.29 -15.24 24.01
CA GLY A 165 -44.24 -14.49 24.70
C GLY A 165 -43.03 -15.35 25.03
N ALA A 166 -43.22 -16.60 25.48
CA ALA A 166 -42.15 -17.54 25.76
C ALA A 166 -41.51 -18.14 24.48
N LEU A 167 -42.28 -18.30 23.40
CA LEU A 167 -41.79 -18.79 22.11
C LEU A 167 -41.02 -17.69 21.35
N VAL A 168 -41.41 -16.43 21.54
CA VAL A 168 -40.81 -15.24 20.92
C VAL A 168 -39.78 -14.61 21.85
N TRP A 169 -39.68 -15.03 23.12
CA TRP A 169 -38.65 -14.53 24.02
C TRP A 169 -37.30 -14.91 23.39
N PRO A 170 -36.50 -13.92 22.96
CA PRO A 170 -35.22 -14.22 22.36
C PRO A 170 -34.43 -14.97 23.45
N GLY A 171 -34.13 -16.24 23.18
CA GLY A 171 -33.30 -17.05 24.06
C GLY A 171 -32.10 -16.22 24.47
N ALA A 172 -31.77 -16.21 25.75
CA ALA A 172 -30.65 -15.41 26.25
C ALA A 172 -29.43 -15.68 25.34
N PRO A 173 -28.84 -14.62 24.72
CA PRO A 173 -27.85 -14.80 23.67
C PRO A 173 -26.72 -15.68 24.19
N ASP A 174 -26.21 -16.58 23.35
CA ASP A 174 -25.21 -17.56 23.75
C ASP A 174 -24.03 -16.84 24.45
N PRO A 175 -23.50 -17.34 25.57
CA PRO A 175 -22.35 -16.73 26.23
C PRO A 175 -21.17 -16.44 25.29
N ALA A 176 -20.92 -17.27 24.28
CA ALA A 176 -19.91 -17.05 23.27
C ALA A 176 -20.30 -15.93 22.27
N GLU A 177 -21.57 -15.82 21.88
CA GLU A 177 -22.05 -14.67 21.09
C GLU A 177 -21.84 -13.36 21.84
N ARG A 178 -22.15 -13.34 23.15
CA ARG A 178 -21.90 -12.15 23.98
C ARG A 178 -20.42 -11.80 24.02
N GLN A 179 -19.55 -12.79 24.08
CA GLN A 179 -18.10 -12.62 24.08
C GLN A 179 -17.61 -11.97 22.76
N VAL A 180 -18.00 -12.51 21.61
CA VAL A 180 -17.61 -11.95 20.30
C VAL A 180 -18.19 -10.55 20.09
N ARG A 181 -19.45 -10.34 20.49
CA ARG A 181 -20.09 -9.01 20.42
C ARG A 181 -19.37 -8.00 21.33
N ALA A 182 -18.98 -8.40 22.54
CA ALA A 182 -18.23 -7.54 23.46
C ALA A 182 -16.86 -7.16 22.89
N PHE A 183 -16.15 -8.12 22.28
CA PHE A 183 -14.87 -7.91 21.62
C PHE A 183 -14.97 -6.91 20.45
N LEU A 184 -15.87 -7.16 19.50
CA LEU A 184 -16.08 -6.24 18.37
C LEU A 184 -16.54 -4.85 18.84
N ALA A 185 -17.39 -4.78 19.86
CA ALA A 185 -17.84 -3.51 20.42
C ALA A 185 -16.73 -2.76 21.16
N ALA A 186 -15.79 -3.46 21.82
CA ALA A 186 -14.61 -2.84 22.42
C ALA A 186 -13.73 -2.18 21.35
N ILE A 187 -13.47 -2.88 20.25
CA ILE A 187 -12.73 -2.33 19.10
C ILE A 187 -13.45 -1.12 18.51
N GLN A 188 -14.77 -1.20 18.33
CA GLN A 188 -15.58 -0.09 17.79
C GLN A 188 -15.50 1.17 18.68
N ARG A 189 -15.33 1.01 19.99
CA ARG A 189 -15.12 2.13 20.94
C ARG A 189 -13.66 2.58 21.03
N GLY A 190 -12.73 1.83 20.43
CA GLY A 190 -11.31 2.06 20.55
C GLY A 190 -10.69 1.60 21.86
N ASP A 191 -11.35 0.71 22.59
CA ASP A 191 -10.88 0.17 23.86
C ASP A 191 -10.01 -1.07 23.62
N VAL A 192 -8.76 -0.81 23.25
CA VAL A 192 -7.75 -1.84 22.92
C VAL A 192 -7.49 -2.77 24.10
N ALA A 193 -7.44 -2.23 25.33
CA ALA A 193 -7.20 -3.01 26.54
C ALA A 193 -8.36 -3.99 26.80
N ALA A 194 -9.62 -3.53 26.69
CA ALA A 194 -10.77 -4.42 26.81
C ALA A 194 -10.82 -5.45 25.68
N ALA A 195 -10.50 -5.08 24.43
CA ALA A 195 -10.45 -6.03 23.32
C ALA A 195 -9.39 -7.12 23.55
N GLY A 196 -8.18 -6.73 23.96
CA GLY A 196 -7.08 -7.67 24.27
C GLY A 196 -7.41 -8.60 25.44
N ALA A 197 -8.09 -8.12 26.49
CA ALA A 197 -8.50 -8.96 27.62
C ALA A 197 -9.50 -10.07 27.22
N LEU A 198 -10.23 -9.90 26.12
CA LEU A 198 -11.20 -10.86 25.59
C LEU A 198 -10.55 -11.89 24.63
N ALA A 199 -9.33 -11.62 24.13
CA ALA A 199 -8.55 -12.55 23.31
C ALA A 199 -7.92 -13.64 24.18
N ALA A 200 -7.87 -14.88 23.68
CA ALA A 200 -7.20 -16.01 24.32
C ALA A 200 -5.71 -16.02 24.00
N ASP A 201 -5.36 -15.66 22.75
CA ASP A 201 -4.01 -15.67 22.24
C ASP A 201 -3.43 -14.25 22.20
N GLU A 202 -2.13 -14.16 22.40
CA GLU A 202 -1.36 -12.95 22.11
C GLU A 202 -1.05 -12.89 20.60
N PRO A 203 -0.86 -11.68 20.03
CA PRO A 203 -0.38 -11.55 18.65
C PRO A 203 0.94 -12.29 18.44
N ASP A 204 1.19 -12.76 17.21
CA ASP A 204 2.50 -13.28 16.83
C ASP A 204 3.60 -12.27 17.20
N PRO A 205 4.60 -12.65 18.03
CA PRO A 205 5.64 -11.73 18.50
C PRO A 205 6.58 -11.22 17.39
N SER A 206 6.56 -11.85 16.21
CA SER A 206 7.27 -11.37 15.02
C SER A 206 6.49 -10.31 14.23
N ALA A 207 5.19 -10.18 14.50
CA ALA A 207 4.35 -9.16 13.90
C ALA A 207 4.51 -7.83 14.65
N ASP A 208 4.42 -6.73 13.92
CA ASP A 208 4.51 -5.40 14.49
C ASP A 208 3.17 -4.98 15.12
N ASP A 209 3.19 -4.80 16.44
CA ASP A 209 2.04 -4.43 17.28
C ASP A 209 1.79 -2.91 17.37
N SER A 210 2.59 -2.07 16.72
CA SER A 210 2.47 -0.61 16.82
C SER A 210 1.10 -0.11 16.37
N PHE A 211 0.48 -0.86 15.44
CA PHE A 211 -0.87 -0.56 15.00
C PHE A 211 -1.94 -1.07 15.95
N LEU A 212 -1.74 -2.06 16.82
CA LEU A 212 -2.77 -2.46 17.79
C LEU A 212 -3.10 -1.35 18.79
N ARG A 213 -2.16 -0.43 19.05
CA ARG A 213 -2.35 0.72 19.95
C ARG A 213 -3.00 1.91 19.27
N ALA A 214 -2.84 2.00 17.96
CA ALA A 214 -3.20 3.14 17.13
C ALA A 214 -4.48 2.91 16.30
N SER A 215 -4.79 1.65 16.00
CA SER A 215 -5.88 1.20 15.11
C SER A 215 -7.25 1.13 15.80
N ALA A 216 -7.58 2.15 16.59
CA ALA A 216 -8.95 2.39 16.99
C ALA A 216 -9.58 3.44 16.06
N PRO A 217 -9.90 3.13 14.79
CA PRO A 217 -10.65 4.06 14.00
C PRO A 217 -12.01 4.25 14.67
N ARG A 218 -12.32 5.49 15.06
CA ARG A 218 -13.70 5.96 15.32
C ARG A 218 -14.58 5.90 14.05
N GLN A 219 -14.25 5.04 13.10
CA GLN A 219 -14.94 4.94 11.84
C GLN A 219 -16.31 4.34 12.03
N ARG A 220 -17.26 4.82 11.22
CA ARG A 220 -18.64 4.38 11.22
C ARG A 220 -18.72 3.02 10.50
N TRP A 221 -18.46 1.97 11.25
CA TRP A 221 -18.83 0.60 10.88
C TRP A 221 -19.79 0.04 11.92
N ARG A 222 -20.52 -1.02 11.55
CA ARG A 222 -21.54 -1.61 12.40
C ARG A 222 -21.43 -3.14 12.37
N ILE A 223 -21.66 -3.74 13.53
CA ILE A 223 -21.83 -5.19 13.66
C ILE A 223 -23.23 -5.54 13.16
N THR A 224 -23.33 -6.22 12.01
CA THR A 224 -24.62 -6.57 11.39
C THR A 224 -25.18 -7.89 11.91
N SER A 225 -24.32 -8.85 12.23
CA SER A 225 -24.72 -10.14 12.79
C SER A 225 -23.63 -10.68 13.71
N VAL A 226 -24.06 -11.41 14.74
CA VAL A 226 -23.23 -12.29 15.57
C VAL A 226 -24.14 -13.45 15.93
N ARG A 227 -23.79 -14.67 15.51
CA ARG A 227 -24.61 -15.88 15.68
C ARG A 227 -23.71 -17.07 16.02
N ALA A 228 -24.02 -17.77 17.10
CA ALA A 228 -23.40 -19.05 17.42
C ALA A 228 -23.72 -20.05 16.31
N VAL A 229 -22.74 -20.88 15.96
CA VAL A 229 -22.90 -21.95 14.97
C VAL A 229 -23.38 -23.20 15.72
N PRO A 230 -24.64 -23.66 15.50
CA PRO A 230 -25.16 -24.84 16.18
C PRO A 230 -24.32 -26.07 15.85
N GLY A 231 -24.06 -26.92 16.85
CA GLY A 231 -23.33 -28.18 16.67
C GLY A 231 -21.82 -28.05 16.48
N ALA A 232 -21.26 -26.82 16.42
CA ALA A 232 -19.82 -26.59 16.37
C ALA A 232 -19.18 -26.59 17.78
N THR A 233 -19.64 -27.46 18.67
CA THR A 233 -19.17 -27.53 20.06
C THR A 233 -18.22 -28.71 20.25
N GLY A 234 -16.92 -28.42 20.35
CA GLY A 234 -15.92 -29.35 20.88
C GLY A 234 -15.89 -29.29 22.41
N ALA A 235 -15.06 -30.13 23.05
CA ALA A 235 -14.88 -30.11 24.50
C ALA A 235 -14.21 -28.79 24.97
N GLY A 236 -15.01 -27.72 25.11
CA GLY A 236 -14.57 -26.40 25.54
C GLY A 236 -14.36 -25.38 24.41
N GLU A 237 -14.68 -25.71 23.16
CA GLU A 237 -14.61 -24.76 22.03
C GLU A 237 -15.98 -24.62 21.37
N THR A 238 -16.29 -23.43 20.87
CA THR A 238 -17.46 -23.16 20.05
C THR A 238 -17.13 -22.18 18.94
N ALA A 239 -17.97 -22.12 17.91
CA ALA A 239 -17.80 -21.21 16.78
C ALA A 239 -18.92 -20.16 16.75
N VAL A 240 -18.57 -18.93 16.42
CA VAL A 240 -19.50 -17.80 16.29
C VAL A 240 -19.24 -17.09 14.98
N ASP A 241 -20.24 -17.07 14.10
CA ASP A 241 -20.21 -16.30 12.86
C ASP A 241 -20.56 -14.84 13.16
N ALA A 242 -19.73 -13.91 12.70
CA ALA A 242 -20.02 -12.49 12.80
C ALA A 242 -19.79 -11.77 11.48
N THR A 243 -20.61 -10.77 11.21
CA THR A 243 -20.49 -9.90 10.05
C THR A 243 -20.42 -8.46 10.49
N ILE A 244 -19.49 -7.71 9.90
CA ILE A 244 -19.39 -6.26 10.02
C ILE A 244 -19.72 -5.61 8.68
N SER A 245 -20.17 -4.36 8.71
CA SER A 245 -20.40 -3.58 7.49
C SER A 245 -19.94 -2.14 7.60
N THR A 246 -19.54 -1.57 6.46
CA THR A 246 -19.21 -0.16 6.29
C THR A 246 -20.46 0.68 6.00
N ALA A 247 -20.35 2.01 6.11
CA ALA A 247 -21.40 2.92 5.65
C ALA A 247 -21.72 2.78 4.15
N ALA A 248 -20.76 2.34 3.34
CA ALA A 248 -20.94 2.05 1.91
C ALA A 248 -21.48 0.63 1.64
N ALA A 249 -22.12 0.01 2.64
CA ALA A 249 -22.71 -1.33 2.58
C ALA A 249 -21.74 -2.48 2.20
N ARG A 250 -20.42 -2.26 2.28
CA ARG A 250 -19.45 -3.36 2.13
C ARG A 250 -19.47 -4.20 3.40
N THR A 251 -19.54 -5.51 3.26
CA THR A 251 -19.61 -6.44 4.40
C THR A 251 -18.39 -7.36 4.44
N ALA A 252 -17.94 -7.72 5.63
CA ALA A 252 -17.01 -8.83 5.82
C ALA A 252 -17.54 -9.76 6.92
N SER A 253 -17.43 -11.06 6.69
CA SER A 253 -17.91 -12.10 7.61
C SER A 253 -16.76 -12.98 8.02
N TYR A 254 -16.78 -13.48 9.26
CA TYR A 254 -15.80 -14.41 9.77
C TYR A 254 -16.38 -15.31 10.84
N ARG A 255 -15.81 -16.51 10.96
CA ARG A 255 -16.13 -17.49 11.97
C ARG A 255 -15.09 -17.45 13.09
N PHE A 256 -15.45 -16.84 14.20
CA PHE A 256 -14.60 -16.83 15.39
C PHE A 256 -14.62 -18.18 16.07
N THR A 257 -13.45 -18.67 16.44
CA THR A 257 -13.30 -19.78 17.39
C THR A 257 -13.21 -19.20 18.79
N VAL A 258 -14.11 -19.63 19.68
CA VAL A 258 -14.18 -19.15 21.05
C VAL A 258 -13.91 -20.34 21.97
N VAL A 259 -12.94 -20.18 22.86
CA VAL A 259 -12.47 -21.23 23.78
C VAL A 259 -12.84 -20.90 25.21
N ARG A 260 -13.16 -21.91 25.99
CA ARG A 260 -13.50 -21.75 27.41
C ARG A 260 -12.21 -21.55 28.21
N SER A 261 -12.12 -20.44 28.93
CA SER A 261 -10.99 -20.08 29.77
C SER A 261 -11.39 -20.16 31.26
N GLY A 262 -10.78 -21.09 32.00
CA GLY A 262 -10.92 -21.21 33.45
C GLY A 262 -12.36 -21.39 33.94
N ALA A 263 -12.70 -20.71 35.05
CA ALA A 263 -13.94 -20.86 35.83
C ALA A 263 -15.25 -20.43 35.11
N GLY A 264 -15.28 -20.37 33.79
CA GLY A 264 -16.48 -20.16 33.00
C GLY A 264 -16.44 -18.99 32.02
N GLY A 265 -15.29 -18.34 31.84
CA GLY A 265 -15.12 -17.31 30.82
C GLY A 265 -14.96 -17.92 29.43
N TRP A 266 -15.36 -17.19 28.40
CA TRP A 266 -15.05 -17.50 27.01
C TRP A 266 -13.99 -16.49 26.53
N ARG A 267 -13.05 -16.91 25.68
CA ARG A 267 -12.03 -16.04 25.07
C ARG A 267 -11.88 -16.37 23.59
N LEU A 268 -11.50 -15.40 22.77
CA LEU A 268 -11.42 -15.57 21.32
C LEU A 268 -10.03 -16.09 20.91
N ARG A 269 -10.00 -17.17 20.14
CA ARG A 269 -8.77 -17.71 19.57
C ARG A 269 -8.38 -16.94 18.31
N ASP A 270 -7.10 -16.56 18.21
CA ASP A 270 -6.49 -15.78 17.13
C ASP A 270 -7.41 -14.68 16.54
N PRO A 271 -7.79 -13.67 17.32
CA PRO A 271 -8.77 -12.68 16.89
C PRO A 271 -8.16 -11.52 16.07
N TYR A 272 -6.96 -11.69 15.53
CA TYR A 272 -6.18 -10.62 14.90
C TYR A 272 -6.19 -10.69 13.38
N VAL A 273 -5.98 -9.53 12.76
CA VAL A 273 -5.75 -9.36 11.33
C VAL A 273 -4.25 -9.20 11.11
N TYR A 274 -3.66 -10.10 10.35
CA TYR A 274 -2.25 -10.04 9.97
C TYR A 274 -2.14 -9.46 8.57
N LEU A 275 -1.38 -8.39 8.43
CA LEU A 275 -1.31 -7.59 7.24
C LEU A 275 0.12 -7.56 6.71
N SER A 276 0.35 -8.19 5.58
CA SER A 276 1.60 -8.04 4.83
C SER A 276 1.40 -7.08 3.66
N PHE A 277 2.48 -6.45 3.23
CA PHE A 277 2.48 -5.49 2.15
C PHE A 277 3.24 -6.07 0.97
N GLY A 278 2.59 -6.10 -0.18
CA GLY A 278 3.25 -6.25 -1.46
C GLY A 278 4.02 -4.99 -1.84
N THR A 279 4.26 -4.83 -3.14
CA THR A 279 4.94 -3.66 -3.67
C THR A 279 4.03 -2.43 -3.65
N PHE A 280 4.54 -1.34 -3.08
CA PHE A 280 3.87 -0.03 -3.07
C PHE A 280 4.86 1.08 -3.41
N PRO A 281 4.43 2.12 -4.14
CA PRO A 281 5.29 3.23 -4.55
C PRO A 281 5.55 4.28 -3.45
N LEU A 282 5.12 4.01 -2.21
CA LEU A 282 5.29 4.90 -1.07
C LEU A 282 6.27 4.29 -0.07
N PRO A 283 7.20 5.08 0.51
CA PRO A 283 8.22 4.59 1.44
C PRO A 283 7.69 4.32 2.86
N TYR A 284 6.37 4.37 3.05
CA TYR A 284 5.70 4.17 4.32
C TYR A 284 4.39 3.43 4.11
N VAL A 285 3.89 2.84 5.19
CA VAL A 285 2.51 2.38 5.30
C VAL A 285 1.74 3.37 6.16
N ASP A 286 0.49 3.60 5.81
CA ASP A 286 -0.43 4.33 6.67
C ASP A 286 -1.74 3.55 6.78
N VAL A 287 -2.13 3.25 8.02
CA VAL A 287 -3.40 2.63 8.37
C VAL A 287 -4.13 3.57 9.32
N ASP A 288 -5.32 4.01 8.92
CA ASP A 288 -6.20 4.89 9.69
C ASP A 288 -5.57 6.24 10.11
N GLY A 289 -4.61 6.74 9.34
CA GLY A 289 -3.90 8.00 9.60
C GLY A 289 -2.61 7.80 10.41
N HIS A 290 -2.31 6.57 10.83
CA HIS A 290 -1.08 6.24 11.52
C HIS A 290 -0.03 5.78 10.53
N ARG A 291 1.02 6.58 10.38
CA ARG A 291 2.12 6.32 9.46
C ARG A 291 3.24 5.54 10.15
N LYS A 292 3.77 4.55 9.44
CA LYS A 292 5.00 3.87 9.81
C LYS A 292 5.91 3.80 8.58
N ALA A 293 7.15 4.26 8.71
CA ALA A 293 8.15 4.14 7.67
C ALA A 293 8.43 2.66 7.37
N LEU A 294 8.56 2.32 6.09
CA LEU A 294 9.03 1.02 5.68
C LEU A 294 10.57 1.04 5.69
N PRO A 295 11.25 -0.02 6.15
CA PRO A 295 12.70 -0.07 6.13
C PRO A 295 13.22 0.07 4.69
N GLU A 296 14.23 0.91 4.47
CA GLU A 296 14.75 1.25 3.12
C GLU A 296 15.17 0.01 2.31
N THR A 297 15.68 -1.03 2.97
CA THR A 297 16.09 -2.31 2.36
C THR A 297 14.92 -3.17 1.88
N ALA A 298 13.67 -2.81 2.20
CA ALA A 298 12.47 -3.48 1.72
C ALA A 298 12.12 -3.17 0.24
N ALA A 299 12.97 -2.40 -0.46
CA ALA A 299 12.93 -2.28 -1.92
C ALA A 299 13.04 -3.65 -2.63
N ARG A 300 13.51 -4.70 -1.93
CA ARG A 300 13.27 -6.10 -2.31
C ARG A 300 12.11 -6.69 -1.51
N VAL A 301 10.92 -6.46 -2.05
CA VAL A 301 9.65 -7.19 -1.88
C VAL A 301 9.76 -8.46 -1.03
N ALA A 302 9.40 -8.40 0.26
CA ALA A 302 8.92 -9.55 1.05
C ALA A 302 8.73 -9.25 2.56
N ARG A 303 9.39 -8.23 3.13
CA ARG A 303 9.43 -8.09 4.61
C ARG A 303 9.29 -6.66 5.11
N ALA A 304 8.20 -5.99 4.73
CA ALA A 304 7.71 -4.83 5.48
C ALA A 304 7.32 -5.16 6.96
N GLY A 305 7.59 -6.40 7.41
CA GLY A 305 6.99 -6.98 8.59
C GLY A 305 5.52 -7.34 8.33
N THR A 306 5.02 -8.30 9.08
CA THR A 306 3.58 -8.49 9.22
C THR A 306 3.10 -7.45 10.22
N LEU A 307 2.20 -6.54 9.84
CA LEU A 307 1.53 -5.68 10.81
C LEU A 307 0.37 -6.47 11.41
N VAL A 308 0.08 -6.23 12.69
CA VAL A 308 -1.10 -6.80 13.33
C VAL A 308 -2.13 -5.72 13.68
N LEU A 309 -3.38 -5.99 13.34
CA LEU A 309 -4.53 -5.11 13.53
C LEU A 309 -5.66 -5.86 14.25
N PHE A 310 -6.57 -5.11 14.88
CA PHE A 310 -7.87 -5.65 15.26
C PHE A 310 -8.81 -5.71 14.05
N PRO A 311 -9.82 -6.60 14.04
CA PRO A 311 -10.83 -6.61 12.99
C PRO A 311 -11.68 -5.35 13.03
N GLY A 312 -12.05 -4.84 11.86
CA GLY A 312 -12.72 -3.56 11.74
C GLY A 312 -12.74 -3.04 10.32
N VAL A 313 -12.88 -1.72 10.17
CA VAL A 313 -12.84 -1.06 8.86
C VAL A 313 -11.66 -0.11 8.83
N HIS A 314 -10.69 -0.43 7.98
CA HIS A 314 -9.43 0.30 7.87
C HIS A 314 -9.38 1.13 6.59
N ARG A 315 -8.79 2.31 6.69
CA ARG A 315 -8.42 3.14 5.54
C ARG A 315 -6.92 3.10 5.39
N PHE A 316 -6.47 2.89 4.16
CA PHE A 316 -5.05 2.91 3.85
C PHE A 316 -4.66 4.25 3.24
N PHE A 317 -3.52 4.78 3.68
CA PHE A 317 -2.95 6.04 3.19
C PHE A 317 -3.89 7.25 3.36
N ALA A 318 -4.57 7.34 4.51
CA ALA A 318 -5.46 8.46 4.82
C ALA A 318 -4.70 9.80 4.95
N SER A 319 -3.44 9.75 5.35
CA SER A 319 -2.47 10.84 5.48
C SER A 319 -1.52 10.95 4.28
N ALA A 320 -1.90 10.41 3.12
CA ALA A 320 -1.09 10.53 1.91
C ALA A 320 -0.82 12.01 1.58
N PRO A 321 0.40 12.38 1.15
CA PRO A 321 0.70 13.74 0.76
C PRO A 321 -0.17 14.15 -0.43
N ASP A 322 -0.42 15.45 -0.57
CA ASP A 322 -1.19 16.02 -1.68
C ASP A 322 -0.52 15.80 -3.06
N THR A 323 0.64 15.18 -3.10
CA THR A 323 1.32 14.76 -4.33
C THR A 323 0.78 13.44 -4.90
N VAL A 324 0.12 12.62 -4.10
CA VAL A 324 -0.49 11.37 -4.57
C VAL A 324 -2.00 11.36 -4.33
N THR A 325 -2.72 10.77 -5.27
CA THR A 325 -4.14 10.46 -5.12
C THR A 325 -4.25 9.01 -4.66
N VAL A 326 -4.68 8.82 -3.42
CA VAL A 326 -5.04 7.49 -2.91
C VAL A 326 -6.55 7.45 -2.65
N PRO A 327 -7.26 6.42 -3.16
CA PRO A 327 -8.66 6.22 -2.86
C PRO A 327 -8.89 6.04 -1.35
N ARG A 328 -9.77 6.86 -0.77
CA ARG A 328 -10.06 6.88 0.67
C ARG A 328 -11.09 5.82 1.10
N ALA A 329 -11.11 4.67 0.44
CA ALA A 329 -12.08 3.62 0.70
C ALA A 329 -11.80 2.95 2.06
N GLY A 330 -12.87 2.60 2.78
CA GLY A 330 -12.79 1.74 3.97
C GLY A 330 -12.84 0.27 3.56
N TYR A 331 -11.95 -0.54 4.13
CA TYR A 331 -11.82 -1.97 3.90
C TYR A 331 -12.24 -2.71 5.17
N PRO A 332 -13.38 -3.43 5.16
CA PRO A 332 -13.74 -4.28 6.27
C PRO A 332 -12.79 -5.48 6.29
N LEU A 333 -11.98 -5.59 7.33
CA LEU A 333 -11.06 -6.70 7.56
C LEU A 333 -11.51 -7.47 8.80
N MET A 334 -11.63 -8.78 8.65
CA MET A 334 -11.90 -9.71 9.75
C MET A 334 -10.66 -10.57 10.01
N PRO A 335 -10.54 -11.28 11.14
CA PRO A 335 -9.30 -11.99 11.47
C PRO A 335 -8.80 -12.91 10.34
N GLY A 336 -7.48 -13.05 10.25
CA GLY A 336 -6.80 -13.80 9.19
C GLY A 336 -5.66 -13.03 8.54
N THR A 337 -5.03 -13.65 7.54
CA THR A 337 -3.84 -13.12 6.87
C THR A 337 -4.19 -12.50 5.52
N TYR A 338 -3.79 -11.25 5.35
CA TYR A 338 -4.06 -10.45 4.16
C TYR A 338 -2.78 -9.90 3.57
N VAL A 339 -2.77 -9.82 2.23
CA VAL A 339 -1.70 -9.19 1.46
C VAL A 339 -2.27 -7.94 0.82
N LEU A 340 -1.80 -6.77 1.26
CA LEU A 340 -2.09 -5.52 0.58
C LEU A 340 -1.31 -5.45 -0.73
N ARG A 341 -1.98 -5.19 -1.84
CA ARG A 341 -1.31 -5.02 -3.14
C ARG A 341 -2.00 -4.00 -4.04
N GLN A 342 -1.24 -3.48 -5.00
CA GLN A 342 -1.78 -2.76 -6.16
C GLN A 342 -2.40 -3.76 -7.16
N PRO A 343 -3.31 -3.32 -8.06
CA PRO A 343 -4.07 -4.22 -8.95
C PRO A 343 -3.21 -5.12 -9.85
N ASP A 344 -2.02 -4.66 -10.21
CA ASP A 344 -1.14 -5.30 -11.20
C ASP A 344 0.13 -5.90 -10.59
N ALA A 345 0.28 -5.81 -9.26
CA ALA A 345 1.45 -6.32 -8.58
C ALA A 345 1.34 -7.85 -8.38
N PRO A 346 2.33 -8.65 -8.83
CA PRO A 346 2.43 -10.03 -8.40
C PRO A 346 2.57 -10.06 -6.87
N GLY A 347 1.91 -11.00 -6.21
CA GLY A 347 1.87 -11.06 -4.76
C GLY A 347 2.01 -12.49 -4.24
N PRO A 348 2.54 -12.66 -3.02
CA PRO A 348 2.61 -13.95 -2.34
C PRO A 348 1.21 -14.52 -2.03
N ASP A 349 1.19 -15.77 -1.59
CA ASP A 349 -0.02 -16.44 -1.13
C ASP A 349 -0.68 -15.69 0.05
N GLY A 350 -2.01 -15.57 0.01
CA GLY A 350 -2.82 -14.91 1.04
C GLY A 350 -4.11 -14.32 0.48
N THR A 351 -4.98 -13.80 1.34
CA THR A 351 -6.22 -13.13 0.87
C THR A 351 -5.87 -11.73 0.38
N PRO A 352 -5.98 -11.44 -0.93
CA PRO A 352 -5.52 -10.16 -1.45
C PRO A 352 -6.49 -9.04 -1.04
N VAL A 353 -5.96 -7.97 -0.47
CA VAL A 353 -6.65 -6.69 -0.34
C VAL A 353 -6.12 -5.78 -1.43
N THR A 354 -6.82 -5.76 -2.56
CA THR A 354 -6.44 -4.93 -3.69
C THR A 354 -6.84 -3.48 -3.42
N LEU A 355 -5.84 -2.63 -3.24
CA LEU A 355 -6.05 -1.18 -3.19
C LEU A 355 -6.16 -0.66 -4.63
N PRO A 356 -7.02 0.33 -4.90
CA PRO A 356 -7.04 0.93 -6.22
C PRO A 356 -5.73 1.66 -6.47
N ARG A 357 -5.46 1.85 -7.76
CA ARG A 357 -4.17 2.30 -8.24
C ARG A 357 -3.79 3.66 -7.67
N THR A 358 -2.63 3.76 -7.05
CA THR A 358 -2.09 5.04 -6.55
C THR A 358 -1.52 5.84 -7.71
N THR A 359 -1.95 7.09 -7.90
CA THR A 359 -1.45 7.94 -9.00
C THR A 359 -0.93 9.26 -8.46
N LEU A 360 -0.06 9.95 -9.21
CA LEU A 360 0.28 11.33 -8.87
C LEU A 360 -0.94 12.25 -9.08
N THR A 361 -1.04 13.32 -8.28
CA THR A 361 -1.98 14.40 -8.58
C THR A 361 -1.54 15.17 -9.83
N ALA A 362 -2.46 15.90 -10.48
CA ALA A 362 -2.10 16.72 -11.64
C ALA A 362 -1.01 17.77 -11.32
N ARG A 363 -1.00 18.30 -10.09
CA ARG A 363 0.05 19.20 -9.61
C ARG A 363 1.40 18.49 -9.50
N ALA A 364 1.43 17.31 -8.90
CA ALA A 364 2.64 16.50 -8.78
C ALA A 364 3.14 16.02 -10.14
N GLN A 365 2.25 15.64 -11.07
CA GLN A 365 2.64 15.29 -12.44
C GLN A 365 3.38 16.43 -13.14
N ARG A 366 2.90 17.67 -13.01
CA ARG A 366 3.60 18.85 -13.54
C ARG A 366 4.92 19.13 -12.82
N GLN A 367 5.01 18.85 -11.53
CA GLN A 367 6.27 18.94 -10.80
C GLN A 367 7.27 17.91 -11.29
N ALA A 368 6.85 16.65 -11.43
CA ALA A 368 7.69 15.58 -11.96
C ALA A 368 8.26 15.92 -13.33
N GLN A 369 7.45 16.51 -14.23
CA GLN A 369 7.94 17.02 -15.51
C GLN A 369 9.09 18.02 -15.32
N ARG A 370 8.93 19.03 -14.46
CA ARG A 370 9.98 20.02 -14.20
C ARG A 370 11.24 19.41 -13.59
N GLU A 371 11.09 18.43 -12.70
CA GLU A 371 12.23 17.74 -12.10
C GLU A 371 12.97 16.88 -13.14
N VAL A 372 12.25 16.22 -14.06
CA VAL A 372 12.85 15.51 -15.20
C VAL A 372 13.59 16.49 -16.10
N ASP A 373 12.99 17.64 -16.42
CA ASP A 373 13.62 18.66 -17.25
C ASP A 373 14.93 19.16 -16.62
N ALA A 374 14.89 19.48 -15.32
CA ALA A 374 16.05 19.91 -14.55
C ALA A 374 17.14 18.82 -14.45
N TYR A 375 16.73 17.55 -14.34
CA TYR A 375 17.63 16.41 -14.34
C TYR A 375 18.37 16.26 -15.68
N LEU A 376 17.65 16.37 -16.80
CA LEU A 376 18.24 16.34 -18.14
C LEU A 376 19.19 17.52 -18.39
N ASP A 377 18.83 18.72 -17.93
CA ASP A 377 19.68 19.90 -18.00
C ASP A 377 20.95 19.72 -17.17
N ALA A 378 20.86 19.06 -16.02
CA ALA A 378 22.03 18.69 -15.22
C ALA A 378 22.94 17.71 -15.96
N CYS A 379 22.36 16.66 -16.55
CA CYS A 379 23.09 15.72 -17.39
C CYS A 379 23.80 16.40 -18.58
N ALA A 380 23.16 17.38 -19.22
CA ALA A 380 23.73 18.08 -20.36
C ALA A 380 24.93 18.98 -19.99
N ARG A 381 25.14 19.29 -18.71
CA ARG A 381 26.33 20.04 -18.25
C ARG A 381 27.60 19.19 -18.22
N HIS A 382 27.49 17.87 -18.25
CA HIS A 382 28.66 16.99 -18.24
C HIS A 382 29.44 17.06 -19.57
N ARG A 383 30.76 16.83 -19.47
CA ARG A 383 31.71 16.92 -20.59
C ARG A 383 32.27 15.56 -20.99
N ALA A 384 31.53 14.49 -20.71
CA ALA A 384 31.89 13.12 -21.06
C ALA A 384 30.91 12.56 -22.11
N LEU A 385 31.39 11.64 -22.94
CA LEU A 385 30.55 10.93 -23.91
C LEU A 385 29.46 10.08 -23.24
N VAL A 386 29.75 9.54 -22.06
CA VAL A 386 28.81 8.78 -21.23
C VAL A 386 28.97 9.28 -19.80
N THR A 387 27.85 9.56 -19.15
CA THR A 387 27.80 9.91 -17.72
C THR A 387 26.84 8.95 -17.04
N ALA A 388 27.30 8.27 -15.98
CA ALA A 388 26.48 7.33 -15.24
C ALA A 388 25.18 7.99 -14.76
N GLY A 389 24.06 7.29 -14.93
CA GLY A 389 22.72 7.77 -14.57
C GLY A 389 22.05 8.70 -15.59
N CYS A 390 22.79 9.29 -16.54
CA CYS A 390 22.16 10.13 -17.56
C CYS A 390 21.42 9.30 -18.61
N PRO A 391 20.18 9.66 -18.99
CA PRO A 391 19.35 8.88 -19.91
C PRO A 391 19.74 9.11 -21.39
N PHE A 392 20.98 9.54 -21.63
CA PHE A 392 21.58 9.71 -22.94
C PHE A 392 23.11 9.61 -22.84
N GLY A 393 23.73 9.24 -23.94
CA GLY A 393 25.16 9.06 -24.04
C GLY A 393 25.55 8.51 -25.41
N ALA A 394 26.85 8.45 -25.67
CA ALA A 394 27.43 7.94 -26.90
C ALA A 394 28.64 7.05 -26.60
N ARG A 395 28.68 5.81 -27.08
CA ARG A 395 29.89 4.97 -26.91
C ARG A 395 31.01 5.37 -27.87
N SER A 396 30.65 5.90 -29.03
CA SER A 396 31.57 6.37 -30.06
C SER A 396 30.87 7.33 -31.01
N VAL A 397 31.61 8.21 -31.67
CA VAL A 397 31.03 9.22 -32.58
C VAL A 397 31.67 9.12 -33.97
N PRO A 398 30.91 9.04 -35.08
CA PRO A 398 31.48 8.92 -36.41
C PRO A 398 32.35 10.12 -36.78
N VAL A 399 33.45 9.87 -37.49
CA VAL A 399 34.33 10.92 -38.04
C VAL A 399 33.70 11.46 -39.33
N PRO A 400 33.50 12.78 -39.48
CA PRO A 400 32.87 13.35 -40.67
C PRO A 400 33.67 13.04 -41.93
N GLY A 401 33.00 12.58 -42.99
CA GLY A 401 33.62 12.24 -44.28
C GLY A 401 34.42 10.94 -44.31
N HIS A 402 34.49 10.20 -43.19
CA HIS A 402 35.30 8.97 -43.06
C HIS A 402 34.42 7.80 -42.59
N PRO A 403 33.64 7.17 -43.51
CA PRO A 403 32.73 6.09 -43.14
C PRO A 403 33.50 4.92 -42.49
N GLY A 404 33.00 4.45 -41.36
CA GLY A 404 33.61 3.36 -40.59
C GLY A 404 34.63 3.81 -39.53
N GLN A 405 35.04 5.08 -39.52
CA GLN A 405 35.88 5.64 -38.45
C GLN A 405 35.02 6.32 -37.39
N VAL A 406 35.44 6.21 -36.13
CA VAL A 406 34.74 6.78 -34.98
C VAL A 406 35.72 7.29 -33.94
N PHE A 407 35.43 8.41 -33.30
CA PHE A 407 36.13 8.87 -32.10
C PHE A 407 35.71 8.05 -30.88
N ARG A 408 36.69 7.52 -30.14
CA ARG A 408 36.50 6.78 -28.88
C ARG A 408 37.52 7.16 -27.83
N GLY A 409 37.08 7.14 -26.56
CA GLY A 409 37.97 7.29 -25.40
C GLY A 409 38.92 8.47 -25.54
N ALA A 410 40.22 8.19 -25.59
CA ALA A 410 41.27 9.20 -25.64
C ALA A 410 41.45 9.90 -27.01
N GLU A 411 40.67 9.56 -28.03
CA GLU A 411 40.59 10.31 -29.30
C GLU A 411 39.71 11.55 -29.19
N VAL A 412 38.83 11.59 -28.18
CA VAL A 412 37.91 12.70 -27.94
C VAL A 412 38.62 13.80 -27.18
N THR A 413 38.68 14.99 -27.75
CA THR A 413 39.30 16.17 -27.13
C THR A 413 38.28 17.08 -26.45
N SER A 414 37.04 17.12 -26.95
CA SER A 414 35.97 17.88 -26.31
C SER A 414 34.59 17.26 -26.55
N VAL A 415 33.72 17.38 -25.55
CA VAL A 415 32.32 16.97 -25.62
C VAL A 415 31.44 18.10 -25.10
N ALA A 416 30.36 18.38 -25.83
CA ALA A 416 29.31 19.29 -25.40
C ALA A 416 27.94 18.66 -25.67
N TRP A 417 27.12 18.62 -24.62
CA TRP A 417 25.72 18.26 -24.70
C TRP A 417 24.86 19.52 -24.60
N ALA A 418 23.73 19.52 -25.30
CA ALA A 418 22.71 20.55 -25.18
C ALA A 418 21.33 19.93 -25.31
N VAL A 419 20.41 20.24 -24.40
CA VAL A 419 19.01 19.84 -24.55
C VAL A 419 18.41 20.69 -25.67
N VAL A 420 17.96 20.04 -26.74
CA VAL A 420 17.27 20.68 -27.86
C VAL A 420 15.79 20.78 -27.58
N ARG A 421 15.24 19.74 -26.96
CA ARG A 421 13.82 19.64 -26.60
C ARG A 421 13.68 18.73 -25.39
N HIS A 422 13.00 19.21 -24.35
CA HIS A 422 12.62 18.37 -23.21
C HIS A 422 11.54 17.35 -23.58
N PRO A 423 11.52 16.18 -22.93
CA PRO A 423 10.50 15.16 -23.16
C PRO A 423 9.14 15.61 -22.61
N VAL A 424 8.07 14.94 -23.06
CA VAL A 424 6.78 15.00 -22.37
C VAL A 424 6.59 13.67 -21.65
N VAL A 425 6.51 13.71 -20.33
CA VAL A 425 6.46 12.49 -19.52
C VAL A 425 5.12 12.33 -18.80
N ALA A 426 4.73 11.07 -18.60
CA ALA A 426 3.65 10.67 -17.70
C ALA A 426 4.24 9.80 -16.59
N VAL A 427 3.95 10.08 -15.32
CA VAL A 427 4.44 9.26 -14.21
C VAL A 427 3.35 8.28 -13.81
N GLN A 428 3.69 7.00 -13.77
CA GLN A 428 2.75 5.92 -13.49
C GLN A 428 3.32 5.01 -12.40
N PRO A 429 2.47 4.42 -11.55
CA PRO A 429 2.94 3.42 -10.60
C PRO A 429 3.42 2.17 -11.37
N ASP A 430 4.57 1.65 -10.97
CA ASP A 430 5.17 0.43 -11.51
C ASP A 430 5.77 -0.37 -10.36
N GLY A 431 5.05 -1.41 -9.93
CA GLY A 431 5.42 -2.19 -8.75
C GLY A 431 5.56 -1.33 -7.49
N ASN A 432 6.80 -1.21 -7.01
CA ASN A 432 7.17 -0.53 -5.77
C ASN A 432 7.67 0.92 -5.97
N GLU A 433 7.56 1.45 -7.18
CA GLU A 433 8.04 2.79 -7.52
C GLU A 433 7.07 3.48 -8.48
N PHE A 434 7.31 4.76 -8.75
CA PHE A 434 6.71 5.39 -9.91
C PHE A 434 7.71 5.39 -11.06
N SER A 435 7.32 4.87 -12.21
CA SER A 435 8.11 4.94 -13.43
C SER A 435 7.73 6.12 -14.29
N VAL A 436 8.72 6.69 -14.96
CA VAL A 436 8.51 7.70 -15.99
C VAL A 436 8.15 6.97 -17.28
N ALA A 437 6.96 7.21 -17.80
CA ALA A 437 6.53 6.75 -19.11
C ALA A 437 6.71 7.88 -20.13
N ASP A 438 7.49 7.60 -21.17
CA ASP A 438 7.72 8.55 -22.25
C ASP A 438 6.46 8.70 -23.11
N ARG A 439 5.89 9.90 -23.16
CA ARG A 439 4.81 10.25 -24.09
C ARG A 439 5.36 10.89 -25.36
N ARG A 440 6.52 11.52 -25.27
CA ARG A 440 7.24 12.13 -26.39
C ARG A 440 8.70 12.27 -26.01
N PRO A 441 9.62 11.61 -26.73
CA PRO A 441 11.03 11.62 -26.37
C PRO A 441 11.62 13.01 -26.49
N GLY A 442 12.47 13.34 -25.52
CA GLY A 442 13.35 14.50 -25.57
C GLY A 442 14.40 14.34 -26.66
N LEU A 443 15.04 15.44 -27.01
CA LEU A 443 16.15 15.48 -27.96
C LEU A 443 17.33 16.21 -27.33
N VAL A 444 18.50 15.60 -27.43
CA VAL A 444 19.78 16.20 -27.05
C VAL A 444 20.68 16.29 -28.27
N ARG A 445 21.46 17.36 -28.33
CA ARG A 445 22.50 17.56 -29.33
C ARG A 445 23.85 17.29 -28.70
N LEU A 446 24.58 16.36 -29.30
CA LEU A 446 25.95 16.02 -28.98
C LEU A 446 26.89 16.69 -29.98
N THR A 447 27.83 17.49 -29.50
CA THR A 447 28.94 18.02 -30.30
C THR A 447 30.25 17.47 -29.76
N VAL A 448 31.01 16.79 -30.62
CA VAL A 448 32.26 16.13 -30.24
C VAL A 448 33.36 16.56 -31.19
N THR A 449 34.47 16.98 -30.63
CA THR A 449 35.71 17.18 -31.38
C THR A 449 36.70 16.12 -30.95
N GLY A 450 37.40 15.54 -31.91
CA GLY A 450 38.40 14.52 -31.68
C GLY A 450 39.46 14.48 -32.76
N THR A 451 40.48 13.66 -32.52
CA THR A 451 41.54 13.36 -33.48
C THR A 451 41.67 11.85 -33.61
N ASP A 452 41.41 11.33 -34.81
CA ASP A 452 41.57 9.91 -35.11
C ASP A 452 43.05 9.54 -35.06
N ARG A 453 43.40 8.49 -34.29
CA ARG A 453 44.80 8.13 -34.05
C ARG A 453 45.49 7.49 -35.24
N GLN A 454 44.73 6.89 -36.15
CA GLN A 454 45.29 6.16 -37.29
C GLN A 454 45.56 7.10 -38.47
N THR A 455 44.65 8.03 -38.70
CA THR A 455 44.68 8.96 -39.84
C THR A 455 45.18 10.35 -39.48
N GLY A 456 45.18 10.71 -38.19
CA GLY A 456 45.48 12.05 -37.72
C GLY A 456 44.38 13.06 -38.02
N VAL A 457 43.22 12.63 -38.52
CA VAL A 457 42.12 13.52 -38.88
C VAL A 457 41.53 14.16 -37.62
N HIS A 458 41.61 15.48 -37.55
CA HIS A 458 40.96 16.29 -36.53
C HIS A 458 39.63 16.81 -37.07
N ALA A 459 38.52 16.47 -36.41
CA ALA A 459 37.20 16.89 -36.88
C ALA A 459 36.21 17.08 -35.73
N THR A 460 35.13 17.80 -36.04
CA THR A 460 34.00 18.03 -35.14
C THR A 460 32.74 17.41 -35.75
N THR A 461 32.09 16.55 -34.99
CA THR A 461 30.83 15.89 -35.35
C THR A 461 29.71 16.41 -34.46
N THR A 462 28.56 16.71 -35.06
CA THR A 462 27.34 17.04 -34.33
C THR A 462 26.28 15.99 -34.62
N LEU A 463 25.70 15.41 -33.57
CA LEU A 463 24.61 14.44 -33.63
C LEU A 463 23.41 14.96 -32.85
N THR A 464 22.20 14.59 -33.26
CA THR A 464 20.98 14.78 -32.46
C THR A 464 20.45 13.40 -32.08
N CYS A 465 20.23 13.17 -30.80
CA CYS A 465 19.89 11.86 -30.25
C CYS A 465 18.64 11.98 -29.37
N PRO A 466 17.76 10.97 -29.36
CA PRO A 466 16.65 10.93 -28.42
C PRO A 466 17.16 10.70 -26.99
N THR A 467 16.38 11.14 -26.00
CA THR A 467 16.57 10.72 -24.60
C THR A 467 15.85 9.38 -24.34
N ARG A 468 16.26 8.64 -23.32
CA ARG A 468 15.59 7.42 -22.83
C ARG A 468 14.97 7.66 -21.47
N ASP A 469 13.97 8.52 -21.42
CA ASP A 469 13.36 8.98 -20.17
C ASP A 469 12.58 7.86 -19.45
N GLY A 470 12.21 6.80 -20.18
CA GLY A 470 11.62 5.57 -19.62
C GLY A 470 12.48 4.87 -18.56
N ALA A 471 13.79 5.16 -18.54
CA ALA A 471 14.72 4.65 -17.55
C ALA A 471 14.68 5.44 -16.23
N LEU A 472 13.96 6.57 -16.17
CA LEU A 472 13.85 7.36 -14.96
C LEU A 472 12.76 6.81 -14.05
N ARG A 473 12.96 7.01 -12.76
CA ARG A 473 12.04 6.68 -11.68
C ARG A 473 11.74 7.95 -10.86
N VAL A 474 10.58 7.95 -10.23
CA VAL A 474 10.12 9.04 -9.37
C VAL A 474 9.83 8.47 -7.98
N GLU A 475 10.47 9.04 -6.98
CA GLU A 475 10.18 8.73 -5.58
C GLU A 475 9.40 9.87 -4.95
N VAL A 476 8.36 9.52 -4.19
CA VAL A 476 7.68 10.44 -3.29
C VAL A 476 8.41 10.38 -1.95
N THR A 477 9.13 11.44 -1.63
CA THR A 477 9.85 11.59 -0.35
C THR A 477 8.88 11.67 0.83
N ASP A 478 9.37 11.46 2.06
CA ASP A 478 8.54 11.52 3.28
C ASP A 478 7.87 12.88 3.51
N SER A 479 8.49 13.96 3.04
CA SER A 479 7.94 15.32 3.06
C SER A 479 6.87 15.56 1.99
N GLY A 480 6.59 14.56 1.15
CA GLY A 480 5.68 14.65 0.01
C GLY A 480 6.32 15.25 -1.24
N GLY A 481 7.59 15.66 -1.21
CA GLY A 481 8.33 16.10 -2.40
C GLY A 481 8.60 14.98 -3.39
N LEU A 482 8.98 15.32 -4.62
CA LEU A 482 9.34 14.36 -5.67
C LEU A 482 10.86 14.36 -5.89
N ARG A 483 11.45 13.18 -6.08
CA ARG A 483 12.85 13.01 -6.44
C ARG A 483 12.94 12.16 -7.71
N ILE A 484 13.72 12.62 -8.69
CA ILE A 484 13.99 11.90 -9.94
C ILE A 484 15.35 11.21 -9.82
N TYR A 485 15.41 9.96 -10.24
CA TYR A 485 16.65 9.18 -10.28
C TYR A 485 16.59 8.17 -11.43
N PRO A 486 17.73 7.72 -11.96
CA PRO A 486 17.75 6.64 -12.95
C PRO A 486 17.40 5.33 -12.28
N GLU A 487 16.85 4.39 -13.03
CA GLU A 487 16.70 3.00 -12.61
C GLU A 487 18.00 2.48 -11.99
N GLY A 488 17.92 1.79 -10.85
CA GLY A 488 19.10 1.31 -10.12
C GLY A 488 19.92 2.39 -9.39
N GLY A 489 19.62 3.68 -9.52
CA GLY A 489 20.35 4.78 -8.85
C GLY A 489 19.59 5.41 -7.68
N ARG A 490 18.79 4.62 -6.96
CA ARG A 490 17.91 5.15 -5.92
C ARG A 490 18.70 5.67 -4.74
N HIS A 491 19.75 4.97 -4.32
CA HIS A 491 20.53 5.27 -3.13
C HIS A 491 21.98 5.65 -3.45
N PRO A 492 22.60 6.51 -2.63
CA PRO A 492 24.04 6.73 -2.70
C PRO A 492 24.78 5.41 -2.47
N GLY A 493 25.56 4.97 -3.45
CA GLY A 493 26.29 3.70 -3.39
C GLY A 493 25.54 2.50 -3.95
N ASP A 494 24.32 2.68 -4.49
CA ASP A 494 23.85 1.72 -5.49
C ASP A 494 24.87 1.77 -6.64
N ASP A 495 25.54 0.63 -6.88
CA ASP A 495 26.41 0.46 -8.03
C ASP A 495 25.54 0.58 -9.28
N LEU A 496 25.42 1.81 -9.78
CA LEU A 496 25.07 2.08 -11.16
C LEU A 496 26.14 1.39 -11.97
N ASP A 497 25.95 0.10 -12.26
CA ASP A 497 26.95 -0.69 -12.97
C ASP A 497 27.31 0.10 -14.23
N ASP A 498 28.56 0.53 -14.26
CA ASP A 498 29.09 1.44 -15.27
C ASP A 498 28.90 0.86 -16.67
N GLN A 499 28.65 -0.46 -16.80
CA GLN A 499 28.38 -1.16 -18.05
C GLN A 499 26.91 -1.13 -18.47
N ASP A 500 25.97 -1.27 -17.52
CA ASP A 500 24.53 -1.45 -17.80
C ASP A 500 23.77 -0.13 -17.96
N PHE A 501 24.24 0.94 -17.33
CA PHE A 501 23.62 2.28 -17.43
C PHE A 501 24.25 3.20 -18.47
N ARG A 502 25.06 2.65 -19.38
CA ARG A 502 25.42 3.37 -20.61
C ARG A 502 24.24 3.23 -21.55
N TRP A 503 23.44 4.28 -21.67
CA TRP A 503 22.40 4.39 -22.68
C TRP A 503 23.02 5.03 -23.93
N PRO A 504 23.62 4.28 -24.88
CA PRO A 504 23.99 4.83 -26.18
C PRO A 504 22.70 5.15 -26.91
N THR A 505 22.23 6.38 -26.74
CA THR A 505 21.16 6.95 -27.56
C THR A 505 21.73 7.58 -28.82
N CYS A 506 23.03 7.87 -28.80
CA CYS A 506 23.95 7.91 -29.93
C CYS A 506 24.92 6.71 -29.86
#